data_AF-A0A8B6BI03-F1
#
_entry.id   AF-A0A8B6BI03-F1
#
_cell.length_a   1.000
_cell.length_b   1.000
_cell.length_c   1.000
_cell.angle_alpha   90.00
_cell.angle_beta   90.00
_cell.angle_gamma   90.00
#
_symmetry.space_group_name_H-M   'P 1'
#
loop_
_entity.id
_entity.type
_entity.pdbx_description
1 polymer ?
#
loop_
_entity_poly.entity_id
_entity_poly.type
_entity_poly.pdbx_seq_one_letter_code
_entity_poly.pdbx_strand_id
1 'polypeptide(L)'
;MRQPQRSPHREEYDLVDVTRNSLQIISIEYYNKMIASVMINKTEDFLINSRMLLELLNDMETLLASDSHFLLGKWIAAAKSWATDISESFNLEFNARNQITLWGPRGEILDYACKQWSGLLKGYYIPRWELFVEMLHISVMDHTKFNESLFAQIVYEKVELPFSNQLDEYPTEPIGDAYAISTSIHKKYRNMIDKEFFQVYAAQSRKVKDNRNMIEKKYGLNAPVYDILVKN
;
A
#
# COMPACT_ATOMS: atom_id res chain seq x y z
N MET A 1 31.90 31.74 -3.83
CA MET A 1 31.17 30.64 -3.15
C MET A 1 30.35 29.90 -4.19
N ARG A 2 30.72 28.66 -4.55
CA ARG A 2 29.84 27.80 -5.36
C ARG A 2 28.78 27.23 -4.41
N GLN A 3 27.51 27.43 -4.71
CA GLN A 3 26.45 26.71 -3.98
C GLN A 3 26.66 25.20 -4.20
N PRO A 4 26.43 24.36 -3.18
CA PRO A 4 26.49 22.93 -3.37
C PRO A 4 25.38 22.55 -4.37
N GLN A 5 25.77 21.94 -5.49
CA GLN A 5 24.84 21.32 -6.43
C GLN A 5 24.08 20.23 -5.67
N ARG A 6 22.82 20.50 -5.32
CA ARG A 6 21.90 19.50 -4.80
C ARG A 6 21.74 18.42 -5.86
N SER A 7 21.86 17.14 -5.48
CA SER A 7 21.61 16.03 -6.40
C SER A 7 20.10 15.92 -6.63
N PRO A 8 19.56 16.22 -7.83
CA PRO A 8 18.12 16.30 -8.06
C PRO A 8 17.39 14.99 -7.68
N HIS A 9 18.02 13.86 -8.00
CA HIS A 9 17.43 12.53 -7.84
C HIS A 9 17.11 12.11 -6.40
N ARG A 10 17.83 12.63 -5.39
CA ARG A 10 17.55 12.26 -3.98
C ARG A 10 16.38 13.06 -3.42
N GLU A 11 16.27 14.34 -3.77
CA GLU A 11 15.20 15.21 -3.27
C GLU A 11 13.83 14.82 -3.88
N GLU A 12 13.83 14.40 -5.14
CA GLU A 12 12.63 13.86 -5.83
C GLU A 12 12.13 12.57 -5.18
N TYR A 13 13.04 11.63 -4.90
CA TYR A 13 12.71 10.38 -4.22
C TYR A 13 12.07 10.63 -2.85
N ASP A 14 12.71 11.45 -2.01
CA ASP A 14 12.21 11.75 -0.66
C ASP A 14 10.83 12.44 -0.73
N LEU A 15 10.63 13.33 -1.71
CA LEU A 15 9.34 13.99 -1.93
C LEU A 15 8.24 12.98 -2.29
N VAL A 16 8.52 12.07 -3.22
CA VAL A 16 7.56 11.02 -3.62
C VAL A 16 7.28 10.08 -2.45
N ASP A 17 8.30 9.65 -1.70
CA ASP A 17 8.16 8.71 -0.59
C ASP A 17 7.32 9.29 0.55
N VAL A 18 7.56 10.55 0.93
CA VAL A 18 6.79 11.27 1.96
C VAL A 18 5.36 11.53 1.50
N THR A 19 5.17 11.91 0.23
CA THR A 19 3.83 12.15 -0.34
C THR A 19 3.02 10.84 -0.34
N ARG A 20 3.65 9.72 -0.77
CA ARG A 20 3.06 8.38 -0.75
C ARG A 20 2.66 7.96 0.67
N ASN A 21 3.54 8.17 1.65
CA ASN A 21 3.24 7.85 3.05
C ASN A 21 2.06 8.69 3.58
N SER A 22 2.01 9.97 3.24
CA SER A 22 0.91 10.85 3.61
C SER A 22 -0.43 10.35 3.04
N LEU A 23 -0.44 9.96 1.76
CA LEU A 23 -1.62 9.36 1.12
C LEU A 23 -2.06 8.06 1.78
N GLN A 24 -1.13 7.19 2.20
CA GLN A 24 -1.46 5.97 2.94
C GLN A 24 -2.13 6.28 4.29
N ILE A 25 -1.68 7.33 4.98
CA ILE A 25 -2.30 7.74 6.25
C ILE A 25 -3.71 8.28 6.00
N ILE A 26 -3.90 9.07 4.93
CA ILE A 26 -5.23 9.61 4.55
C ILE A 26 -6.18 8.48 4.09
N SER A 27 -5.68 7.44 3.43
CA SER A 27 -6.52 6.33 2.95
C SER A 27 -7.20 5.58 4.11
N ILE A 28 -6.50 5.41 5.23
CA ILE A 28 -7.04 4.81 6.46
C ILE A 28 -8.25 5.62 6.98
N GLU A 29 -8.19 6.94 6.89
CA GLU A 29 -9.28 7.82 7.32
C GLU A 29 -10.52 7.68 6.40
N TYR A 30 -10.35 7.61 5.08
CA TYR A 30 -11.48 7.36 4.17
C TYR A 30 -12.07 5.97 4.37
N TYR A 31 -11.23 4.95 4.56
CA TYR A 31 -11.68 3.59 4.88
C TYR A 31 -12.50 3.57 6.17
N ASN A 32 -12.00 4.15 7.26
CA ASN A 32 -12.71 4.19 8.54
C ASN A 32 -14.07 4.88 8.43
N LYS A 33 -14.14 6.01 7.70
CA LYS A 33 -15.42 6.70 7.45
C LYS A 33 -16.37 5.88 6.60
N MET A 34 -15.86 5.21 5.57
CA MET A 34 -16.65 4.32 4.71
C MET A 34 -17.29 3.20 5.55
N ILE A 35 -16.52 2.49 6.36
CA ILE A 35 -17.03 1.42 7.23
C ILE A 35 -17.97 1.96 8.31
N ALA A 36 -17.64 3.11 8.93
CA ALA A 36 -18.52 3.75 9.90
C ALA A 36 -19.89 4.09 9.31
N SER A 37 -19.93 4.58 8.06
CA SER A 37 -21.16 4.93 7.36
C SER A 37 -22.04 3.72 7.10
N VAL A 38 -21.45 2.56 6.80
CA VAL A 38 -22.17 1.28 6.69
C VAL A 38 -22.82 0.90 8.02
N MET A 39 -22.09 1.01 9.14
CA MET A 39 -22.60 0.63 10.47
C MET A 39 -23.79 1.47 10.93
N ILE A 40 -23.90 2.72 10.48
CA ILE A 40 -24.99 3.64 10.83
C ILE A 40 -26.01 3.85 9.69
N ASN A 41 -25.98 3.00 8.66
CA ASN A 41 -26.88 3.04 7.49
C ASN A 41 -26.92 4.39 6.75
N LYS A 42 -25.77 5.07 6.63
CA LYS A 42 -25.64 6.29 5.82
C LYS A 42 -25.05 5.97 4.45
N THR A 43 -25.91 5.52 3.53
CA THR A 43 -25.50 5.08 2.19
C THR A 43 -24.81 6.19 1.37
N GLU A 44 -25.26 7.44 1.48
CA GLU A 44 -24.63 8.57 0.78
C GLU A 44 -23.20 8.81 1.26
N ASP A 45 -22.98 8.87 2.59
CA ASP A 45 -21.65 9.02 3.18
C ASP A 45 -20.74 7.83 2.80
N PHE A 46 -21.28 6.61 2.77
CA PHE A 46 -20.55 5.43 2.28
C PHE A 46 -20.06 5.66 0.83
N LEU A 47 -20.95 5.99 -0.10
CA LEU A 47 -20.61 6.19 -1.52
C LEU A 47 -19.58 7.29 -1.72
N ILE A 48 -19.69 8.40 -0.96
CA ILE A 48 -18.71 9.49 -1.00
C ILE A 48 -17.35 8.99 -0.54
N ASN A 49 -17.25 8.36 0.63
CA ASN A 49 -15.96 7.93 1.18
C ASN A 49 -15.32 6.79 0.36
N SER A 50 -16.12 5.87 -0.20
CA SER A 50 -15.62 4.84 -1.13
C SER A 50 -15.00 5.46 -2.37
N ARG A 51 -15.69 6.43 -2.99
CA ARG A 51 -15.17 7.14 -4.17
C ARG A 51 -13.88 7.88 -3.85
N MET A 52 -13.85 8.60 -2.73
CA MET A 52 -12.65 9.34 -2.30
C MET A 52 -11.45 8.42 -2.03
N LEU A 53 -11.70 7.22 -1.48
CA LEU A 53 -10.65 6.21 -1.29
C LEU A 53 -10.08 5.73 -2.63
N LEU A 54 -10.95 5.36 -3.59
CA LEU A 54 -10.53 4.90 -4.92
C LEU A 54 -9.82 6.00 -5.70
N GLU A 55 -10.31 7.24 -5.66
CA GLU A 55 -9.63 8.40 -6.25
C GLU A 55 -8.24 8.61 -5.63
N LEU A 56 -8.10 8.46 -4.32
CA LEU A 56 -6.81 8.58 -3.64
C LEU A 56 -5.82 7.51 -4.10
N LEU A 57 -6.26 6.27 -4.31
CA LEU A 57 -5.39 5.21 -4.82
C LEU A 57 -4.93 5.50 -6.25
N ASN A 58 -5.80 6.08 -7.09
CA ASN A 58 -5.44 6.53 -8.44
C ASN A 58 -4.44 7.70 -8.43
N ASP A 59 -4.60 8.65 -7.49
CA ASP A 59 -3.62 9.72 -7.30
C ASP A 59 -2.27 9.17 -6.82
N MET A 60 -2.29 8.16 -5.93
CA MET A 60 -1.08 7.46 -5.49
C MET A 60 -0.39 6.71 -6.63
N GLU A 61 -1.14 6.03 -7.51
CA GLU A 61 -0.61 5.42 -8.73
C GLU A 61 0.09 6.46 -9.63
N THR A 62 -0.55 7.61 -9.84
CA THR A 62 0.02 8.70 -10.65
C THR A 62 1.31 9.26 -10.04
N LEU A 63 1.33 9.44 -8.72
CA LEU A 63 2.53 9.86 -7.99
C LEU A 63 3.67 8.86 -8.15
N LEU A 64 3.42 7.58 -7.93
CA LEU A 64 4.46 6.55 -7.99
C LEU A 64 5.00 6.36 -9.41
N ALA A 65 4.17 6.60 -10.44
CA ALA A 65 4.60 6.55 -11.83
C ALA A 65 5.64 7.63 -12.17
N SER A 66 5.73 8.71 -11.39
CA SER A 66 6.64 9.84 -11.65
C SER A 66 8.08 9.64 -11.20
N ASP A 67 8.39 8.57 -10.46
CA ASP A 67 9.75 8.27 -10.00
C ASP A 67 10.11 6.80 -10.26
N SER A 68 11.29 6.64 -10.84
CA SER A 68 11.78 5.36 -11.34
C SER A 68 11.99 4.28 -10.26
N HIS A 69 12.10 4.67 -8.98
CA HIS A 69 12.28 3.74 -7.85
C HIS A 69 10.98 3.06 -7.41
N PHE A 70 9.83 3.52 -7.90
CA PHE A 70 8.50 3.03 -7.52
C PHE A 70 7.78 2.33 -8.67
N LEU A 71 8.50 1.87 -9.70
CA LEU A 71 7.90 1.25 -10.90
C LEU A 71 7.95 -0.28 -10.82
N LEU A 72 6.79 -0.93 -10.92
CA LEU A 72 6.71 -2.40 -11.07
C LEU A 72 7.44 -2.88 -12.33
N GLY A 73 7.41 -2.10 -13.41
CA GLY A 73 8.07 -2.48 -14.67
C GLY A 73 9.57 -2.72 -14.52
N LYS A 74 10.27 -1.95 -13.67
CA LYS A 74 11.70 -2.18 -13.39
C LYS A 74 11.96 -3.51 -12.69
N TRP A 75 11.10 -3.88 -11.74
CA TRP A 75 11.20 -5.17 -11.03
C TRP A 75 11.00 -6.35 -12.00
N ILE A 76 9.95 -6.29 -12.82
CA ILE A 76 9.65 -7.33 -13.80
C ILE A 76 10.74 -7.41 -14.87
N ALA A 77 11.19 -6.28 -15.41
CA ALA A 77 12.26 -6.24 -16.40
C ALA A 77 13.57 -6.82 -15.85
N ALA A 78 13.91 -6.51 -14.59
CA ALA A 78 15.07 -7.09 -13.93
C ALA A 78 14.97 -8.62 -13.81
N ALA A 79 13.81 -9.15 -13.40
CA ALA A 79 13.60 -10.59 -13.33
C ALA A 79 13.75 -11.27 -14.71
N LYS A 80 13.12 -10.70 -15.75
CA LYS A 80 13.19 -11.23 -17.12
C LYS A 80 14.59 -11.17 -17.71
N SER A 81 15.42 -10.20 -17.30
CA SER A 81 16.80 -10.07 -17.80
C SER A 81 17.72 -11.23 -17.41
N TRP A 82 17.31 -12.06 -16.45
CA TRP A 82 18.08 -13.23 -16.02
C TRP A 82 17.74 -14.49 -16.83
N ALA A 83 16.71 -14.43 -17.69
CA ALA A 83 16.29 -15.54 -18.51
C ALA A 83 17.27 -15.80 -19.67
N THR A 84 17.49 -17.08 -19.95
CA THR A 84 18.27 -17.57 -21.10
C THR A 84 17.38 -17.96 -22.28
N ASP A 85 16.08 -18.20 -22.03
CA ASP A 85 15.07 -18.46 -23.05
C ASP A 85 13.69 -17.89 -22.70
N ILE A 86 12.74 -18.01 -23.62
CA ILE A 86 11.38 -17.47 -23.49
C ILE A 86 10.60 -18.15 -22.36
N SER A 87 10.77 -19.46 -22.17
CA SER A 87 10.08 -20.23 -21.13
C SER A 87 10.55 -19.79 -19.74
N GLU A 88 11.87 -19.64 -19.59
CA GLU A 88 12.48 -19.14 -18.37
C GLU A 88 12.05 -17.70 -18.07
N SER A 89 11.94 -16.85 -19.09
CA SER A 89 11.44 -15.47 -18.95
C SER A 89 10.03 -15.42 -18.37
N PHE A 90 9.13 -16.28 -18.85
CA PHE A 90 7.77 -16.39 -18.30
C PHE A 90 7.77 -16.86 -16.84
N ASN A 91 8.58 -17.88 -16.50
CA ASN A 91 8.67 -18.38 -15.13
C ASN A 91 9.24 -17.33 -14.16
N LEU A 92 10.26 -16.57 -14.59
CA LEU A 92 10.85 -15.51 -13.78
C LEU A 92 9.90 -14.33 -13.59
N GLU A 93 9.14 -13.95 -14.62
CA GLU A 93 8.08 -12.95 -14.49
C GLU A 93 6.97 -13.40 -13.53
N PHE A 94 6.49 -14.65 -13.67
CA PHE A 94 5.52 -15.24 -12.75
C PHE A 94 6.03 -15.18 -11.30
N ASN A 95 7.26 -15.63 -11.06
CA ASN A 95 7.88 -15.62 -9.73
C ASN A 95 7.99 -14.20 -9.17
N ALA A 96 8.38 -13.22 -10.00
CA ALA A 96 8.52 -11.83 -9.61
C ALA A 96 7.18 -11.21 -9.18
N ARG A 97 6.09 -11.52 -9.89
CA ARG A 97 4.72 -11.06 -9.55
C ARG A 97 4.18 -11.79 -8.33
N ASN A 98 4.35 -13.11 -8.27
CA ASN A 98 3.85 -13.94 -7.19
C ASN A 98 4.52 -13.57 -5.85
N GLN A 99 5.84 -13.37 -5.83
CA GLN A 99 6.59 -13.04 -4.61
C GLN A 99 6.07 -11.79 -3.90
N ILE A 100 5.63 -10.76 -4.64
CA ILE A 100 5.15 -9.49 -4.06
C ILE A 100 3.63 -9.46 -3.83
N THR A 101 2.92 -10.56 -4.12
CA THR A 101 1.46 -10.69 -4.00
C THR A 101 1.06 -11.95 -3.23
N LEU A 102 0.76 -13.06 -3.92
CA LEU A 102 0.27 -14.31 -3.32
C LEU A 102 1.34 -15.06 -2.51
N TRP A 103 2.62 -14.85 -2.81
CA TRP A 103 3.82 -15.48 -2.23
C TRP A 103 3.92 -17.01 -2.40
N GLY A 104 2.82 -17.67 -2.74
CA GLY A 104 2.77 -19.06 -3.15
C GLY A 104 1.68 -19.30 -4.20
N PRO A 105 1.56 -20.54 -4.70
CA PRO A 105 0.67 -20.88 -5.82
C PRO A 105 -0.82 -20.71 -5.48
N ARG A 106 -1.20 -20.66 -4.20
CA ARG A 106 -2.60 -20.50 -3.75
C ARG A 106 -2.77 -19.38 -2.73
N GLY A 107 -1.82 -18.45 -2.63
CA GLY A 107 -1.92 -17.34 -1.68
C GLY A 107 -1.53 -17.71 -0.24
N GLU A 108 -0.59 -18.63 -0.06
CA GLU A 108 -0.18 -19.16 1.24
C GLU A 108 0.26 -18.06 2.23
N ILE A 109 0.90 -17.00 1.74
CA ILE A 109 1.30 -15.84 2.57
C ILE A 109 0.97 -14.52 1.84
N LEU A 110 -0.33 -14.35 1.56
CA LEU A 110 -0.89 -13.20 0.86
C LEU A 110 -0.36 -11.85 1.40
N ASP A 111 0.08 -11.00 0.47
CA ASP A 111 0.57 -9.62 0.69
C ASP A 111 1.80 -9.48 1.62
N TYR A 112 2.49 -10.57 1.99
CA TYR A 112 3.63 -10.52 2.91
C TYR A 112 4.75 -9.59 2.45
N ALA A 113 5.12 -9.69 1.16
CA ALA A 113 6.13 -8.84 0.54
C ALA A 113 5.50 -7.74 -0.32
N CYS A 114 4.35 -7.20 0.09
CA CYS A 114 3.68 -6.11 -0.61
C CYS A 114 4.61 -4.92 -0.88
N LYS A 115 4.28 -4.17 -1.93
CA LYS A 115 4.99 -2.97 -2.37
C LYS A 115 3.98 -1.89 -2.74
N GLN A 116 4.35 -0.64 -2.56
CA GLN A 116 3.60 0.50 -3.10
C GLN A 116 4.31 0.98 -4.36
N TRP A 117 4.02 0.31 -5.47
CA TRP A 117 4.59 0.60 -6.78
C TRP A 117 3.49 0.94 -7.79
N SER A 118 3.81 1.87 -8.69
CA SER A 118 3.02 2.10 -9.90
C SER A 118 2.98 0.82 -10.74
N GLY A 119 1.83 0.57 -11.34
CA GLY A 119 1.52 -0.70 -12.01
C GLY A 119 0.99 -1.75 -11.04
N LEU A 120 1.59 -1.91 -9.85
CA LEU A 120 1.07 -2.84 -8.84
C LEU A 120 -0.20 -2.28 -8.17
N LEU A 121 -0.27 -0.98 -7.88
CA LEU A 121 -1.52 -0.36 -7.44
C LEU A 121 -2.61 -0.53 -8.49
N LYS A 122 -2.35 -0.10 -9.73
CA LYS A 122 -3.31 -0.20 -10.84
C LYS A 122 -3.74 -1.63 -11.16
N GLY A 123 -2.81 -2.58 -11.23
CA GLY A 123 -3.07 -3.94 -11.71
C GLY A 123 -3.49 -4.93 -10.62
N TYR A 124 -3.26 -4.61 -9.33
CA TYR A 124 -3.51 -5.53 -8.23
C TYR A 124 -4.34 -4.89 -7.11
N TYR A 125 -3.90 -3.78 -6.52
CA TYR A 125 -4.57 -3.26 -5.32
C TYR A 125 -5.88 -2.50 -5.60
N ILE A 126 -5.93 -1.64 -6.62
CA ILE A 126 -7.14 -0.87 -6.97
C ILE A 126 -8.30 -1.80 -7.34
N PRO A 127 -8.13 -2.81 -8.22
CA PRO A 127 -9.23 -3.73 -8.54
C PRO A 127 -9.76 -4.51 -7.33
N ARG A 128 -8.90 -4.85 -6.35
CA ARG A 128 -9.34 -5.49 -5.09
C ARG A 128 -10.23 -4.56 -4.27
N TRP A 129 -9.87 -3.27 -4.19
CA TRP A 129 -10.68 -2.25 -3.51
C TRP A 129 -11.99 -1.96 -4.23
N GLU A 130 -11.99 -1.94 -5.57
CA GLU A 130 -13.21 -1.78 -6.36
C GLU A 130 -14.19 -2.92 -6.11
N LEU A 131 -13.73 -4.18 -6.15
CA LEU A 131 -14.55 -5.35 -5.83
C LEU A 131 -15.07 -5.31 -4.40
N PHE A 132 -14.24 -4.90 -3.44
CA PHE A 132 -14.65 -4.77 -2.04
C PHE A 132 -15.76 -3.74 -1.88
N VAL A 133 -15.59 -2.54 -2.47
CA VAL A 133 -16.58 -1.47 -2.44
C VAL A 133 -17.89 -1.89 -3.12
N GLU A 134 -17.81 -2.54 -4.28
CA GLU A 134 -18.97 -3.03 -5.02
C GLU A 134 -19.77 -4.04 -4.20
N MET A 135 -19.11 -5.07 -3.67
CA MET A 135 -19.78 -6.10 -2.87
C MET A 135 -20.33 -5.54 -1.56
N LEU A 136 -19.62 -4.62 -0.92
CA LEU A 136 -20.10 -3.94 0.28
C LEU A 136 -21.32 -3.07 -0.01
N HIS A 137 -21.35 -2.39 -1.16
CA HIS A 137 -22.51 -1.62 -1.60
C HIS A 137 -23.74 -2.51 -1.79
N ILE A 138 -23.59 -3.68 -2.43
CA ILE A 138 -24.67 -4.67 -2.59
C ILE A 138 -25.21 -5.10 -1.22
N SER A 139 -24.32 -5.45 -0.27
CA SER A 139 -24.75 -5.83 1.08
C SER A 139 -25.52 -4.72 1.80
N VAL A 140 -25.11 -3.45 1.62
CA VAL A 140 -25.82 -2.29 2.18
C VAL A 140 -27.22 -2.14 1.56
N MET A 141 -27.33 -2.25 0.24
CA MET A 141 -28.61 -2.09 -0.48
C MET A 141 -29.60 -3.22 -0.18
N ASP A 142 -29.11 -4.45 -0.04
CA ASP A 142 -29.92 -5.62 0.24
C ASP A 142 -30.18 -5.83 1.74
N HIS A 143 -29.63 -4.97 2.61
CA HIS A 143 -29.66 -5.11 4.06
C HIS A 143 -29.15 -6.47 4.55
N THR A 144 -28.11 -6.98 3.90
CA THR A 144 -27.46 -8.25 4.24
C THR A 144 -26.10 -8.04 4.89
N LYS A 145 -25.57 -9.07 5.55
CA LYS A 145 -24.20 -9.05 6.06
C LYS A 145 -23.23 -9.24 4.89
N PHE A 146 -22.09 -8.55 4.95
CA PHE A 146 -20.99 -8.77 4.01
C PHE A 146 -20.50 -10.22 4.10
N ASN A 147 -20.41 -10.89 2.94
CA ASN A 147 -19.97 -12.27 2.86
C ASN A 147 -18.46 -12.33 2.57
N GLU A 148 -17.67 -12.41 3.63
CA GLU A 148 -16.20 -12.42 3.56
C GLU A 148 -15.65 -13.60 2.76
N SER A 149 -16.22 -14.80 2.92
CA SER A 149 -15.76 -15.99 2.18
C SER A 149 -16.01 -15.87 0.68
N LEU A 150 -17.17 -15.34 0.29
CA LEU A 150 -17.47 -15.09 -1.12
C LEU A 150 -16.57 -14.00 -1.69
N PHE A 151 -16.32 -12.93 -0.93
CA PHE A 151 -15.39 -11.88 -1.35
C PHE A 151 -13.98 -12.45 -1.55
N ALA A 152 -13.47 -13.26 -0.60
CA ALA A 152 -12.17 -13.90 -0.71
C ALA A 152 -12.05 -14.79 -1.95
N GLN A 153 -13.11 -15.53 -2.31
CA GLN A 153 -13.15 -16.31 -3.54
C GLN A 153 -13.11 -15.41 -4.79
N ILE A 154 -13.99 -14.40 -4.84
CA ILE A 154 -14.11 -13.51 -6.00
C ILE A 154 -12.82 -12.72 -6.24
N VAL A 155 -12.23 -12.17 -5.19
CA VAL A 155 -11.01 -11.36 -5.30
C VAL A 155 -9.82 -12.20 -5.75
N TYR A 156 -9.71 -13.43 -5.24
CA TYR A 156 -8.69 -14.38 -5.65
C TYR A 156 -8.83 -14.74 -7.14
N GLU A 157 -10.03 -15.12 -7.57
CA GLU A 157 -10.30 -15.56 -8.95
C GLU A 157 -10.19 -14.43 -9.97
N LYS A 158 -10.68 -13.22 -9.63
CA LYS A 158 -10.76 -12.11 -10.57
C LYS A 158 -9.50 -11.24 -10.63
N VAL A 159 -8.73 -11.19 -9.55
CA VAL A 159 -7.59 -10.26 -9.46
C VAL A 159 -6.32 -10.98 -9.07
N GLU A 160 -6.29 -11.67 -7.93
CA GLU A 160 -5.02 -12.05 -7.33
C GLU A 160 -4.32 -13.17 -8.12
N LEU A 161 -5.06 -14.18 -8.57
CA LEU A 161 -4.53 -15.26 -9.39
C LEU A 161 -4.20 -14.79 -10.82
N PRO A 162 -5.09 -14.08 -11.56
CA PRO A 162 -4.75 -13.55 -12.88
C PRO A 162 -3.52 -12.64 -12.88
N PHE A 163 -3.34 -11.82 -11.84
CA PHE A 163 -2.22 -10.87 -11.78
C PHE A 163 -0.84 -11.54 -11.88
N SER A 164 -0.69 -12.74 -11.31
CA SER A 164 0.58 -13.48 -11.37
C SER A 164 0.81 -14.13 -12.74
N ASN A 165 -0.26 -14.40 -13.49
CA ASN A 165 -0.22 -15.16 -14.75
C ASN A 165 -0.30 -14.29 -16.01
N GLN A 166 -0.73 -13.03 -15.88
CA GLN A 166 -0.82 -12.09 -16.99
C GLN A 166 0.56 -11.60 -17.45
N LEU A 167 0.62 -11.18 -18.71
CA LEU A 167 1.85 -10.72 -19.38
C LEU A 167 1.81 -9.23 -19.71
N ASP A 168 1.02 -8.46 -18.95
CA ASP A 168 0.91 -7.02 -19.13
C ASP A 168 2.29 -6.36 -18.99
N GLU A 169 2.62 -5.50 -19.94
CA GLU A 169 3.82 -4.68 -19.88
C GLU A 169 3.62 -3.46 -18.97
N TYR A 170 4.62 -3.18 -18.14
CA TYR A 170 4.63 -2.04 -17.24
C TYR A 170 5.79 -1.11 -17.59
N PRO A 171 5.57 0.23 -17.59
CA PRO A 171 6.63 1.19 -17.88
C PRO A 171 7.86 1.00 -16.99
N THR A 172 9.05 1.06 -17.58
CA THR A 172 10.34 1.07 -16.87
C THR A 172 10.90 2.48 -16.66
N GLU A 173 10.33 3.46 -17.36
CA GLU A 173 10.70 4.87 -17.26
C GLU A 173 9.60 5.67 -16.57
N PRO A 174 9.97 6.68 -15.76
CA PRO A 174 8.98 7.51 -15.06
C PRO A 174 8.18 8.37 -16.01
N ILE A 175 6.93 8.66 -15.63
CA ILE A 175 5.99 9.49 -16.38
C ILE A 175 5.47 10.59 -15.47
N GLY A 176 5.63 11.84 -15.91
CA GLY A 176 5.16 13.04 -15.20
C GLY A 176 6.24 13.72 -14.38
N ASP A 177 5.90 14.89 -13.83
CA ASP A 177 6.77 15.69 -12.96
C ASP A 177 6.38 15.45 -11.50
N ALA A 178 7.25 14.77 -10.75
CA ALA A 178 7.05 14.43 -9.34
C ALA A 178 6.73 15.67 -8.49
N TYR A 179 7.37 16.81 -8.74
CA TYR A 179 7.14 18.03 -7.96
C TYR A 179 5.74 18.60 -8.23
N ALA A 180 5.36 18.70 -9.51
CA ALA A 180 4.03 19.19 -9.88
C ALA A 180 2.91 18.27 -9.36
N ILE A 181 3.10 16.94 -9.47
CA ILE A 181 2.14 15.94 -8.99
C ILE A 181 2.02 16.01 -7.47
N SER A 182 3.13 15.97 -6.72
CA SER A 182 3.12 16.10 -5.26
C SER A 182 2.49 17.41 -4.79
N THR A 183 2.73 18.52 -5.50
CA THR A 183 2.11 19.81 -5.17
C THR A 183 0.60 19.78 -5.38
N SER A 184 0.13 19.16 -6.46
CA SER A 184 -1.30 18.99 -6.75
C SER A 184 -1.98 18.12 -5.69
N ILE A 185 -1.36 16.98 -5.35
CA ILE A 185 -1.84 16.04 -4.32
C ILE A 185 -1.89 16.73 -2.95
N HIS A 186 -0.83 17.43 -2.56
CA HIS A 186 -0.82 18.19 -1.32
C HIS A 186 -1.96 19.20 -1.30
N LYS A 187 -2.17 19.99 -2.36
CA LYS A 187 -3.29 20.94 -2.43
C LYS A 187 -4.66 20.25 -2.32
N LYS A 188 -4.85 19.10 -2.97
CA LYS A 188 -6.11 18.33 -2.94
C LYS A 188 -6.44 17.80 -1.55
N TYR A 189 -5.45 17.28 -0.83
CA TYR A 189 -5.67 16.59 0.44
C TYR A 189 -5.31 17.39 1.70
N ARG A 190 -4.74 18.60 1.57
CA ARG A 190 -4.29 19.42 2.72
C ARG A 190 -5.34 19.58 3.82
N ASN A 191 -6.59 19.88 3.44
CA ASN A 191 -7.67 20.12 4.41
C ASN A 191 -8.04 18.85 5.21
N MET A 192 -7.73 17.66 4.70
CA MET A 192 -7.88 16.40 5.46
C MET A 192 -6.78 16.25 6.51
N ILE A 193 -5.60 16.81 6.26
CA ILE A 193 -4.42 16.77 7.13
C ILE A 193 -4.57 17.72 8.34
N ASP A 194 -5.38 18.77 8.21
CA ASP A 194 -5.63 19.72 9.31
C ASP A 194 -6.53 19.17 10.43
N LYS A 195 -7.01 17.92 10.32
CA LYS A 195 -7.85 17.26 11.33
C LYS A 195 -7.03 16.71 12.52
N GLU A 196 -7.68 16.61 13.69
CA GLU A 196 -7.12 16.09 14.95
C GLU A 196 -6.30 14.80 14.80
N PHE A 197 -6.69 13.91 13.87
CA PHE A 197 -5.98 12.68 13.57
C PHE A 197 -4.47 12.87 13.33
N PHE A 198 -4.06 13.93 12.60
CA PHE A 198 -2.65 14.25 12.37
C PHE A 198 -2.00 15.01 13.56
N GLN A 199 -2.82 15.62 14.42
CA GLN A 199 -2.34 16.24 15.66
C GLN A 199 -2.01 15.19 16.73
N VAL A 200 -2.73 14.07 16.78
CA VAL A 200 -2.50 12.98 17.74
C VAL A 200 -1.12 12.34 17.54
N TYR A 201 -0.66 12.12 16.31
CA TYR A 201 0.69 11.60 16.05
C TYR A 201 1.80 12.62 16.36
N ALA A 202 1.54 13.92 16.15
CA ALA A 202 2.43 14.99 16.58
C ALA A 202 2.52 15.13 18.12
N ALA A 203 1.47 14.73 18.86
CA ALA A 203 1.46 14.70 20.32
C ALA A 203 2.07 13.41 20.90
N GLN A 204 1.90 12.26 20.24
CA GLN A 204 2.49 10.99 20.65
C GLN A 204 4.01 10.95 20.46
N SER A 205 4.53 11.59 19.41
CA SER A 205 5.98 11.78 19.21
C SER A 205 6.62 12.74 20.23
N ARG A 206 5.81 13.51 20.98
CA ARG A 206 6.24 14.33 22.12
C ARG A 206 6.18 13.61 23.46
N LYS A 207 5.71 12.35 23.52
CA LYS A 207 5.85 11.53 24.73
C LYS A 207 7.31 11.11 24.88
N VAL A 208 7.85 11.41 26.06
CA VAL A 208 9.25 11.26 26.50
C VAL A 208 9.91 9.97 25.99
N LYS A 209 11.16 10.08 25.52
CA LYS A 209 12.05 8.96 25.16
C LYS A 209 12.03 7.90 26.28
N ASP A 210 11.40 6.76 25.99
CA ASP A 210 11.51 5.58 26.85
C ASP A 210 12.85 4.90 26.55
N ASN A 211 13.84 5.17 27.41
CA ASN A 211 15.22 4.66 27.32
C ASN A 211 15.35 3.17 27.63
N ARG A 212 14.24 2.44 27.87
CA ARG A 212 14.27 1.00 28.09
C ARG A 212 14.61 0.23 26.82
N ASN A 213 15.46 -0.80 26.96
CA ASN A 213 15.82 -1.68 25.86
C ASN A 213 14.66 -2.64 25.50
N MET A 214 14.78 -3.37 24.39
CA MET A 214 13.70 -4.22 23.87
C MET A 214 13.25 -5.31 24.85
N ILE A 215 14.16 -5.80 25.70
CA ILE A 215 13.88 -6.85 26.70
C ILE A 215 13.07 -6.28 27.86
N GLU A 216 13.48 -5.13 28.39
CA GLU A 216 12.77 -4.42 29.46
C GLU A 216 11.35 -4.01 29.06
N LYS A 217 11.15 -3.69 27.77
CA LYS A 217 9.84 -3.39 27.21
C LYS A 217 8.92 -4.61 27.14
N LYS A 218 9.47 -5.80 26.87
CA LYS A 218 8.69 -7.02 26.65
C LYS A 218 8.36 -7.77 27.94
N TYR A 219 9.23 -7.71 28.95
CA TYR A 219 9.12 -8.56 30.15
C TYR A 219 8.99 -7.79 31.47
N GLY A 220 9.04 -6.45 31.46
CA GLY A 220 8.93 -5.62 32.65
C GLY A 220 10.22 -5.58 33.49
N LEU A 221 10.35 -4.55 34.35
CA LEU A 221 11.56 -4.23 35.12
C LEU A 221 11.96 -5.26 36.19
N ASN A 222 11.21 -6.36 36.33
CA ASN A 222 11.44 -7.41 37.33
C ASN A 222 11.33 -8.82 36.74
N ALA A 223 11.82 -9.03 35.51
CA ALA A 223 12.08 -10.38 35.04
C ALA A 223 13.34 -10.92 35.74
N PRO A 224 13.28 -12.02 36.53
CA PRO A 224 14.47 -12.64 37.09
C PRO A 224 15.26 -13.28 35.95
N VAL A 225 16.19 -12.51 35.38
CA VAL A 225 17.25 -13.05 34.55
C VAL A 225 18.20 -13.75 35.52
N TYR A 226 18.16 -15.08 35.52
CA TYR A 226 19.18 -16.07 35.93
C TYR A 226 18.44 -17.28 36.53
N ASP A 227 18.04 -18.25 35.69
CA ASP A 227 18.00 -19.70 36.03
C ASP A 227 17.36 -20.65 34.98
N ILE A 228 17.37 -20.34 33.67
CA ILE A 228 16.99 -21.35 32.65
C ILE A 228 18.09 -21.54 31.60
N LEU A 229 19.34 -21.65 32.06
CA LEU A 229 20.43 -22.22 31.27
C LEU A 229 21.37 -23.08 32.13
N VAL A 230 20.85 -23.94 33.01
CA VAL A 230 21.54 -25.18 33.43
C VAL A 230 20.49 -26.19 33.89
N LYS A 231 20.19 -27.18 33.06
CA LYS A 231 20.11 -28.62 33.40
C LYS A 231 19.55 -29.41 32.21
N ASN A 232 20.47 -30.19 31.63
CA ASN A 232 20.34 -31.44 30.86
C ASN A 232 18.95 -31.86 30.39
#